data_AF-A0A0P7DH73-F1
#
_entry.id   AF-A0A0P7DH73-F1
#
_cell.length_a   1.000
_cell.length_b   1.000
_cell.length_c   1.000
_cell.angle_alpha   90.00
_cell.angle_beta   90.00
_cell.angle_gamma   90.00
#
_symmetry.space_group_name_H-M   'P 1'
#
loop_
_entity.id
_entity.type
_entity.pdbx_description
1 polymer ?
#
loop_
_entity_poly.entity_id
_entity_poly.type
_entity_poly.pdbx_seq_one_letter_code
_entity_poly.pdbx_strand_id
1 'polypeptide(L)'
;MTRGRKPKPSHLKAVQGNAGKRAINHDEPEGDALDEAPPAPDWLCEIGRDAWDKLAPWLVGSKILTRSDLHQLEAYCDAYATWRQAVVEIQQCGLVLESPATGAPIKNPALTAKNEAARQMTTFGSALGLDPSSRARLAVPGSKDAANPFAELLGGNKR
;
A
#
# COMPACT_ATOMS: atom_id res chain seq x y z
N MET A 1 17.91 17.79 -11.86
CA MET A 1 18.54 16.54 -11.38
C MET A 1 17.45 15.54 -11.04
N THR A 2 17.25 14.50 -11.85
CA THR A 2 16.32 13.40 -11.54
C THR A 2 16.87 12.61 -10.36
N ARG A 3 16.17 12.64 -9.22
CA ARG A 3 16.56 11.91 -8.01
C ARG A 3 16.51 10.42 -8.33
N GLY A 4 17.66 9.74 -8.25
CA GLY A 4 17.75 8.29 -8.51
C GLY A 4 16.87 7.48 -7.56
N ARG A 5 16.64 6.20 -7.89
CA ARG A 5 15.81 5.28 -7.09
C ARG A 5 16.27 5.28 -5.63
N LYS A 6 15.32 5.35 -4.69
CA LYS A 6 15.62 5.25 -3.25
C LYS A 6 16.46 3.98 -2.98
N PRO A 7 17.57 4.09 -2.23
CA PRO A 7 18.44 2.96 -1.93
C PRO A 7 17.69 1.91 -1.10
N LYS A 8 18.06 0.64 -1.24
CA LYS A 8 17.54 -0.44 -0.39
C LYS A 8 18.03 -0.26 1.06
N PRO A 9 17.19 -0.50 2.07
CA PRO A 9 17.60 -0.62 3.47
C PRO A 9 18.75 -1.61 3.65
N SER A 10 19.64 -1.35 4.61
CA SER A 10 20.81 -2.21 4.88
C SER A 10 20.44 -3.63 5.33
N HIS A 11 19.41 -3.81 6.16
CA HIS A 11 18.94 -5.14 6.56
C HIS A 11 18.53 -5.98 5.34
N LEU A 12 17.81 -5.38 4.37
CA LEU A 12 17.46 -6.06 3.12
C LEU A 12 18.70 -6.34 2.25
N LYS A 13 19.70 -5.45 2.22
CA LYS A 13 20.97 -5.68 1.51
C LYS A 13 21.81 -6.78 2.14
N ALA A 14 21.79 -6.91 3.47
CA ALA A 14 22.50 -7.93 4.21
C ALA A 14 21.94 -9.32 3.87
N VAL A 15 20.61 -9.45 3.78
CA VAL A 15 19.96 -10.72 3.40
C VAL A 15 20.04 -10.99 1.90
N GLN A 16 19.96 -9.95 1.04
CA GLN A 16 19.96 -10.09 -0.43
C GLN A 16 21.33 -10.37 -1.08
N GLY A 17 22.42 -10.25 -0.32
CA GLY A 17 23.76 -10.14 -0.88
C GLY A 17 23.94 -8.76 -1.52
N ASN A 18 24.95 -8.03 -1.06
CA ASN A 18 25.24 -6.66 -1.47
C ASN A 18 25.76 -6.56 -2.92
N ALA A 19 24.88 -6.74 -3.90
CA ALA A 19 25.21 -6.80 -5.32
C ALA A 19 25.94 -5.53 -5.83
N GLY A 20 25.70 -4.39 -5.20
CA GLY A 20 26.36 -3.13 -5.53
C GLY A 20 27.78 -2.98 -5.00
N LYS A 21 28.26 -3.91 -4.15
CA LYS A 21 29.58 -3.91 -3.49
C LYS A 21 29.94 -2.63 -2.72
N ARG A 22 28.96 -1.74 -2.47
CA ARG A 22 29.16 -0.51 -1.67
C ARG A 22 29.11 -0.86 -0.19
N ALA A 23 29.88 -0.19 0.66
CA ALA A 23 29.84 -0.43 2.11
C ALA A 23 28.38 -0.43 2.62
N ILE A 24 28.02 -1.47 3.36
CA ILE A 24 26.71 -1.58 4.00
C ILE A 24 26.74 -0.65 5.21
N ASN A 25 25.72 0.19 5.38
CA ASN A 25 25.58 0.94 6.61
C ASN A 25 25.15 -0.02 7.72
N HIS A 26 26.04 -0.30 8.68
CA HIS A 26 25.76 -1.17 9.81
C HIS A 26 25.14 -0.41 11.00
N ASP A 27 25.14 0.93 10.96
CA ASP A 27 24.53 1.80 11.98
C ASP A 27 23.05 2.10 11.68
N GLU A 28 22.45 1.43 10.69
CA GLU A 28 21.01 1.53 10.47
C GLU A 28 20.29 0.78 11.59
N PRO A 29 19.24 1.36 12.21
CA PRO A 29 18.46 0.65 13.21
C PRO A 29 17.96 -0.66 12.61
N GLU A 30 18.26 -1.79 13.26
CA GLU A 30 17.62 -3.06 12.93
C GLU A 30 16.12 -2.84 13.11
N GLY A 31 15.37 -2.87 12.00
CA GLY A 31 13.94 -2.68 12.06
C GLY A 31 13.33 -3.76 12.93
N ASP A 32 12.57 -3.36 13.95
CA ASP A 32 11.82 -4.26 14.84
C ASP A 32 10.90 -5.15 13.97
N ALA A 33 11.43 -6.29 13.55
CA ALA A 33 10.72 -7.23 12.71
C ALA A 33 9.52 -7.75 13.50
N LEU A 34 8.38 -7.84 12.82
CA LEU A 34 7.19 -8.44 13.40
C LEU A 34 7.25 -9.95 13.15
N ASP A 35 6.87 -10.72 14.17
CA ASP A 35 6.64 -12.16 14.06
C ASP A 35 5.17 -12.45 13.74
N GLU A 36 4.26 -11.63 14.28
CA GLU A 36 2.83 -11.70 14.06
C GLU A 36 2.28 -10.32 13.68
N ALA A 37 1.25 -10.32 12.83
CA ALA A 37 0.54 -9.11 12.46
C ALA A 37 -0.33 -8.63 13.63
N PRO A 38 -0.21 -7.36 14.06
CA PRO A 38 -1.12 -6.82 15.07
C PRO A 38 -2.54 -6.68 14.50
N PRO A 39 -3.56 -6.64 15.38
CA PRO A 39 -4.95 -6.42 14.95
C PRO A 39 -5.11 -5.06 14.28
N ALA A 40 -6.11 -4.94 13.40
CA ALA A 40 -6.43 -3.69 12.74
C ALA A 40 -6.84 -2.60 13.74
N PRO A 41 -6.40 -1.33 13.57
CA PRO A 41 -6.81 -0.23 14.44
C PRO A 41 -8.32 -0.04 14.57
N ASP A 42 -8.78 0.30 15.78
CA ASP A 42 -10.20 0.41 16.12
C ASP A 42 -10.97 1.56 15.48
N TRP A 43 -10.28 2.48 14.82
CA TRP A 43 -10.92 3.56 14.10
C TRP A 43 -11.12 3.25 12.61
N LEU A 44 -10.43 2.23 12.07
CA LEU A 44 -10.62 1.85 10.67
C LEU A 44 -12.05 1.37 10.44
N CYS A 45 -12.63 1.78 9.32
CA CYS A 45 -13.91 1.25 8.88
C CYS A 45 -13.76 -0.20 8.39
N GLU A 46 -14.87 -0.90 8.23
CA GLU A 46 -14.93 -2.31 7.82
C GLU A 46 -14.06 -2.62 6.59
N ILE A 47 -14.17 -1.81 5.52
CA ILE A 47 -13.39 -2.00 4.29
C ILE A 47 -11.88 -1.88 4.54
N GLY A 48 -11.47 -0.94 5.42
CA GLY A 48 -10.07 -0.74 5.78
C GLY A 48 -9.53 -1.88 6.63
N ARG A 49 -10.32 -2.40 7.56
CA ARG A 49 -9.96 -3.59 8.37
C ARG A 49 -9.83 -4.84 7.52
N ASP A 50 -10.77 -5.07 6.61
CA ASP A 50 -10.69 -6.19 5.66
C ASP A 50 -9.40 -6.15 4.82
N ALA A 51 -8.96 -4.94 4.44
CA ALA A 51 -7.69 -4.77 3.74
C ALA A 51 -6.50 -5.04 4.66
N TRP A 52 -6.56 -4.57 5.91
CA TRP A 52 -5.54 -4.83 6.93
C TRP A 52 -5.36 -6.32 7.20
N ASP A 53 -6.46 -7.03 7.47
CA ASP A 53 -6.44 -8.46 7.82
C ASP A 53 -5.89 -9.33 6.69
N LYS A 54 -5.97 -8.86 5.44
CA LYS A 54 -5.34 -9.52 4.29
C LYS A 54 -3.87 -9.12 4.13
N LEU A 55 -3.53 -7.84 4.30
CA LEU A 55 -2.20 -7.32 4.01
C LEU A 55 -1.21 -7.54 5.14
N ALA A 56 -1.60 -7.30 6.38
CA ALA A 56 -0.70 -7.32 7.52
C ALA A 56 -0.02 -8.69 7.68
N PRO A 57 -0.74 -9.84 7.67
CA PRO A 57 -0.10 -11.15 7.79
C PRO A 57 0.84 -11.46 6.63
N TRP A 58 0.46 -11.05 5.40
CA TRP A 58 1.28 -11.25 4.20
C TRP A 58 2.57 -10.43 4.26
N LEU A 59 2.49 -9.15 4.66
CA LEU A 59 3.64 -8.25 4.75
C LEU A 59 4.61 -8.67 5.87
N VAL A 60 4.08 -9.14 7.01
CA VAL A 60 4.87 -9.70 8.12
C VAL A 60 5.56 -11.00 7.68
N GLY A 61 4.82 -11.92 7.06
CA GLY A 61 5.38 -13.17 6.53
C GLY A 61 6.44 -12.97 5.43
N SER A 62 6.34 -11.87 4.68
CA SER A 62 7.32 -11.47 3.66
C SER A 62 8.52 -10.71 4.25
N LYS A 63 8.55 -10.47 5.57
CA LYS A 63 9.56 -9.67 6.27
C LYS A 63 9.75 -8.27 5.66
N ILE A 64 8.67 -7.70 5.12
CA ILE A 64 8.64 -6.34 4.55
C ILE A 64 8.18 -5.32 5.61
N LEU A 65 7.23 -5.70 6.47
CA LEU A 65 6.67 -4.80 7.48
C LEU A 65 7.43 -4.91 8.79
N THR A 66 7.89 -3.76 9.28
CA THR A 66 8.45 -3.60 10.62
C THR A 66 7.46 -2.88 11.52
N ARG A 67 7.67 -2.91 12.84
CA ARG A 67 6.83 -2.16 13.79
C ARG A 67 6.77 -0.67 13.46
N SER A 68 7.88 -0.09 13.02
CA SER A 68 7.96 1.33 12.63
C SER A 68 7.12 1.67 11.40
N ASP A 69 6.81 0.68 10.55
CA ASP A 69 6.09 0.89 9.28
C ASP A 69 4.58 0.65 9.38
N LEU A 70 4.06 0.26 10.56
CA LEU A 70 2.62 -0.03 10.76
C LEU A 70 1.72 1.12 10.32
N HIS A 71 2.14 2.36 10.59
CA HIS A 71 1.42 3.57 10.18
C HIS A 71 1.26 3.69 8.66
N GLN A 72 2.19 3.12 7.87
CA GLN A 72 2.10 3.13 6.41
C GLN A 72 1.02 2.16 5.92
N LEU A 73 0.90 1.00 6.56
CA LEU A 73 -0.17 0.05 6.27
C LEU A 73 -1.52 0.62 6.68
N GLU A 74 -1.59 1.26 7.84
CA GLU A 74 -2.79 1.93 8.36
C GLU A 74 -3.29 2.98 7.36
N ALA A 75 -2.41 3.89 6.93
CA ALA A 75 -2.73 4.92 5.94
C ALA A 75 -3.09 4.32 4.57
N TYR A 76 -2.48 3.20 4.17
CA TYR A 76 -2.87 2.51 2.94
C TYR A 76 -4.29 1.93 3.04
N CYS A 77 -4.62 1.28 4.15
CA CYS A 77 -5.95 0.68 4.36
C CYS A 77 -7.06 1.73 4.39
N ASP A 78 -6.82 2.87 5.05
CA ASP A 78 -7.76 3.99 5.07
C ASP A 78 -7.96 4.61 3.67
N ALA A 79 -6.87 4.84 2.94
CA ALA A 79 -6.93 5.32 1.57
C ALA A 79 -7.67 4.32 0.65
N TYR A 80 -7.44 3.01 0.82
CA TYR A 80 -8.16 1.98 0.07
C TYR A 80 -9.66 2.01 0.36
N ALA A 81 -10.07 2.15 1.63
CA ALA A 81 -11.46 2.27 2.00
C ALA A 81 -12.12 3.50 1.37
N THR A 82 -11.48 4.67 1.47
CA THR A 82 -11.93 5.91 0.83
C THR A 82 -12.08 5.73 -0.68
N TRP A 83 -11.12 5.08 -1.34
CA TRP A 83 -11.17 4.81 -2.77
C TRP A 83 -12.38 3.92 -3.13
N ARG A 84 -12.63 2.84 -2.36
CA ARG A 84 -13.77 1.94 -2.59
C ARG A 84 -15.11 2.66 -2.41
N GLN A 85 -15.25 3.45 -1.35
CA GLN A 85 -16.46 4.23 -1.09
C GLN A 85 -16.71 5.24 -2.21
N ALA A 86 -15.68 5.98 -2.63
CA ALA A 86 -15.79 6.94 -3.74
C ALA A 86 -16.16 6.25 -5.07
N VAL A 87 -15.66 5.03 -5.33
CA VAL A 87 -16.07 4.25 -6.51
C VAL A 87 -17.55 3.93 -6.47
N VAL A 88 -18.09 3.48 -5.33
CA VAL A 88 -19.52 3.18 -5.16
C VAL A 88 -20.37 4.43 -5.36
N GLU A 89 -19.97 5.55 -4.74
CA GLU A 89 -20.66 6.84 -4.88
C GLU A 89 -20.73 7.29 -6.34
N ILE A 90 -19.63 7.21 -7.08
CA ILE A 90 -19.60 7.56 -8.51
C ILE A 90 -20.49 6.63 -9.33
N GLN A 91 -20.56 5.34 -9.00
CA GLN A 91 -21.43 4.38 -9.70
C GLN A 91 -22.91 4.68 -9.46
N GLN A 92 -23.27 5.12 -8.25
CA GLN A 92 -24.65 5.42 -7.87
C GLN A 92 -25.12 6.78 -8.38
N CYS A 93 -24.28 7.82 -8.21
CA CYS A 93 -24.66 9.21 -8.45
C CYS A 93 -24.17 9.75 -9.80
N GLY A 94 -23.25 9.05 -10.47
CA GLY A 94 -22.69 9.46 -11.76
C GLY A 94 -21.53 10.46 -11.64
N LEU A 95 -21.00 10.88 -12.80
CA LEU A 95 -19.82 11.76 -12.89
C LEU A 95 -20.15 13.25 -12.68
N VAL A 96 -21.39 13.63 -12.97
CA VAL A 96 -21.92 15.00 -12.90
C VAL A 96 -23.14 14.99 -12.01
N LEU A 97 -23.19 15.91 -11.06
CA LEU A 97 -24.30 16.12 -10.15
C LEU A 97 -24.94 17.47 -10.44
N GLU A 98 -26.13 17.68 -9.92
CA GLU A 98 -26.78 18.99 -9.93
C GLU A 98 -26.41 19.80 -8.68
N SER A 99 -26.06 21.07 -8.85
CA SER A 99 -25.78 21.98 -7.74
C SER A 99 -27.06 22.28 -6.96
N PRO A 100 -27.13 21.99 -5.64
CA PRO A 100 -28.31 22.31 -4.84
C PRO A 100 -28.62 23.82 -4.77
N ALA A 101 -27.60 24.67 -4.97
CA ALA A 101 -27.74 26.12 -4.88
C ALA A 101 -28.18 26.77 -6.20
N THR A 102 -27.81 26.20 -7.35
CA THR A 102 -27.97 26.85 -8.66
C THR A 102 -28.66 26.00 -9.72
N GLY A 103 -28.87 24.70 -9.49
CA GLY A 103 -29.37 23.76 -10.51
C GLY A 103 -28.37 23.48 -11.64
N ALA A 104 -27.17 24.06 -11.59
CA ALA A 104 -26.17 23.89 -12.64
C ALA A 104 -25.42 22.55 -12.50
N PRO A 105 -25.00 21.92 -13.61
CA PRO A 105 -24.18 20.72 -13.56
C PRO A 105 -22.82 21.00 -12.93
N ILE A 106 -22.47 20.23 -11.90
CA ILE A 106 -21.18 20.27 -11.21
C ILE A 106 -20.52 18.90 -11.21
N LYS A 107 -19.19 18.89 -11.11
CA LYS A 107 -18.43 17.64 -11.02
C LYS A 107 -18.72 16.92 -9.70
N ASN A 108 -18.94 15.61 -9.73
CA ASN A 108 -19.10 14.81 -8.52
C ASN A 108 -17.83 14.92 -7.62
N PRO A 109 -17.93 15.43 -6.36
CA PRO A 109 -16.81 15.54 -5.44
C PRO A 109 -16.08 14.21 -5.16
N ALA A 110 -16.80 13.08 -5.24
CA ALA A 110 -16.22 11.74 -5.07
C ALA A 110 -15.11 11.44 -6.09
N LEU A 111 -15.12 12.09 -7.26
CA LEU A 111 -14.02 11.99 -8.23
C LEU A 111 -12.71 12.55 -7.67
N THR A 112 -12.77 13.61 -6.86
CA THR A 112 -11.58 14.17 -6.20
C THR A 112 -11.09 13.23 -5.12
N ALA A 113 -11.98 12.78 -4.24
CA ALA A 113 -11.65 11.81 -3.19
C ALA A 113 -11.01 10.53 -3.76
N LYS A 114 -11.60 9.97 -4.83
CA LYS A 114 -11.05 8.81 -5.55
C LYS A 114 -9.62 9.03 -6.05
N ASN A 115 -9.34 10.20 -6.63
CA ASN A 115 -8.02 10.52 -7.18
C ASN A 115 -6.98 10.74 -6.08
N GLU A 116 -7.34 11.39 -4.99
CA GLU A 116 -6.46 11.60 -3.84
C GLU A 116 -6.13 10.29 -3.14
N ALA A 117 -7.14 9.47 -2.88
CA ALA A 117 -6.98 8.13 -2.32
C ALA A 117 -6.09 7.24 -3.20
N ALA A 118 -6.27 7.26 -4.53
CA ALA A 118 -5.42 6.51 -5.45
C ALA A 118 -3.94 6.93 -5.38
N ARG A 119 -3.66 8.23 -5.19
CA ARG A 119 -2.30 8.76 -5.02
C ARG A 119 -1.69 8.35 -3.69
N GLN A 120 -2.47 8.40 -2.61
CA GLN A 120 -2.06 7.91 -1.29
C GLN A 120 -1.76 6.41 -1.32
N MET A 121 -2.66 5.60 -1.88
CA MET A 121 -2.46 4.17 -2.10
C MET A 121 -1.18 3.89 -2.89
N THR A 122 -0.92 4.64 -3.97
CA THR A 122 0.32 4.48 -4.74
C THR A 122 1.55 4.77 -3.88
N THR A 123 1.51 5.84 -3.09
CA THR A 123 2.62 6.29 -2.25
C THR A 123 2.93 5.29 -1.14
N PHE A 124 1.94 4.93 -0.32
CA PHE A 124 2.11 3.99 0.79
C PHE A 124 2.31 2.56 0.29
N GLY A 125 1.59 2.14 -0.75
CA GLY A 125 1.75 0.82 -1.35
C GLY A 125 3.14 0.61 -1.96
N SER A 126 3.76 1.65 -2.52
CA SER A 126 5.15 1.58 -3.00
C SER A 126 6.17 1.45 -1.87
N ALA A 127 5.87 1.99 -0.68
CA ALA A 127 6.71 1.80 0.50
C ALA A 127 6.63 0.35 1.00
N LEU A 128 5.42 -0.24 0.95
CA LEU A 128 5.11 -1.61 1.38
C LEU A 128 5.37 -2.69 0.31
N GLY A 129 5.85 -2.35 -0.89
CA GLY A 129 6.15 -3.34 -1.94
C GLY A 129 4.92 -3.96 -2.62
N LEU A 130 3.78 -3.26 -2.60
CA LEU A 130 2.53 -3.76 -3.19
C LEU A 130 2.56 -3.75 -4.72
N ASP A 131 3.34 -2.85 -5.34
CA ASP A 131 3.55 -2.85 -6.80
C ASP A 131 4.77 -3.72 -7.21
N PRO A 132 4.79 -4.29 -8.43
CA PRO A 132 5.86 -5.18 -8.88
C PRO A 132 7.27 -4.56 -8.81
N SER A 133 7.38 -3.26 -9.12
CA SER A 133 8.67 -2.58 -9.18
C SER A 133 9.25 -2.35 -7.78
N SER A 134 8.40 -1.99 -6.81
CA SER A 134 8.80 -1.86 -5.41
C SER A 134 9.01 -3.23 -4.77
N ARG A 135 8.25 -4.26 -5.15
CA ARG A 135 8.46 -5.63 -4.66
C ARG A 135 9.82 -6.18 -5.07
N ALA A 136 10.23 -6.03 -6.33
CA ALA A 136 11.58 -6.39 -6.77
C ALA A 136 12.69 -5.62 -6.01
N ARG A 137 12.37 -4.45 -5.43
CA ARG A 137 13.29 -3.71 -4.55
C ARG A 137 13.41 -4.38 -3.18
N LEU A 138 12.28 -4.82 -2.62
CA LEU A 138 12.16 -5.27 -1.24
C LEU A 138 12.30 -6.80 -1.07
N ALA A 139 12.19 -7.57 -2.15
CA ALA A 139 12.20 -9.04 -2.15
C ALA A 139 13.41 -9.64 -1.42
N VAL A 140 13.17 -10.35 -0.32
CA VAL A 140 14.19 -10.98 0.52
C VAL A 140 14.44 -12.42 0.03
N PRO A 141 15.67 -12.86 -0.25
CA PRO A 141 15.94 -14.24 -0.63
C PRO A 141 15.52 -15.17 0.51
N GLY A 142 14.72 -16.18 0.19
CA GLY A 142 14.16 -17.09 1.18
C GLY A 142 12.84 -16.65 1.80
N SER A 143 12.30 -15.46 1.46
CA SER A 143 10.88 -15.19 1.76
C SER A 143 10.04 -16.16 0.94
N LYS A 144 9.12 -16.88 1.59
CA LYS A 144 8.09 -17.65 0.86
C LYS A 144 7.39 -16.65 -0.05
N ASP A 145 7.47 -16.85 -1.36
CA ASP A 145 6.70 -16.07 -2.35
C ASP A 145 5.21 -16.32 -2.10
N ALA A 146 4.65 -15.68 -1.09
CA ALA A 146 3.23 -15.60 -0.92
C ALA A 146 2.74 -14.66 -2.01
N ALA A 147 1.89 -15.17 -2.91
CA ALA A 147 1.22 -14.36 -3.91
C ALA A 147 0.57 -13.17 -3.18
N ASN A 148 0.89 -11.94 -3.60
CA ASN A 148 0.31 -10.73 -3.01
C ASN A 148 -1.23 -10.91 -3.01
N PRO A 149 -1.92 -10.77 -1.87
CA PRO A 149 -3.37 -11.00 -1.77
C PRO A 149 -4.18 -10.08 -2.69
N PHE A 150 -3.62 -8.96 -3.14
CA PHE A 150 -4.20 -8.05 -4.12
C PHE A 150 -3.82 -8.34 -5.58
N ALA A 151 -2.91 -9.28 -5.85
CA ALA A 151 -2.63 -9.72 -7.21
C ALA A 151 -3.89 -10.33 -7.86
N GLU A 152 -4.71 -11.02 -7.08
CA GLU A 152 -5.98 -11.58 -7.55
C GLU A 152 -7.07 -10.50 -7.70
N LEU A 153 -6.97 -9.38 -6.97
CA LEU A 153 -7.94 -8.28 -7.04
C LEU A 153 -7.83 -7.47 -8.35
N LEU A 154 -6.66 -7.51 -9.01
CA LEU A 154 -6.42 -6.97 -10.35
C LEU A 154 -6.72 -7.99 -11.47
N GLY A 155 -7.05 -9.24 -11.11
CA GLY A 155 -7.24 -10.37 -12.01
C GLY A 155 -8.71 -10.65 -12.31
N GLY A 156 -9.37 -9.70 -12.98
CA GLY A 156 -10.59 -10.03 -13.73
C GLY A 156 -10.25 -11.04 -14.83
N ASN A 157 -10.76 -12.27 -14.68
CA ASN A 157 -10.73 -13.39 -15.61
C ASN A 157 -9.35 -13.89 -16.05
N LYS A 158 -8.92 -15.01 -15.44
CA LYS A 158 -8.24 -16.06 -16.20
C LYS A 158 -9.17 -16.46 -17.36
N ARG A 159 -8.77 -16.15 -18.59
CA ARG A 159 -9.21 -16.89 -19.78
C ARG A 159 -8.33 -18.12 -19.92
#